data_AF-A0A942D1S1-F1
#
_entry.id   AF-A0A942D1S1-F1
#
_cell.length_a   1.000
_cell.length_b   1.000
_cell.length_c   1.000
_cell.angle_alpha   90.00
_cell.angle_beta   90.00
_cell.angle_gamma   90.00
#
_symmetry.space_group_name_H-M   'P 1'
#
loop_
_entity.id
_entity.type
_entity.pdbx_description
1 polymer ?
#
loop_
_entity_poly.entity_id
_entity_poly.type
_entity_poly.pdbx_seq_one_letter_code
_entity_poly.pdbx_strand_id
1 'polypeptide(L)'
;MTSKPSPTPELDSSAAARMDAEDSLAPFAARFQVTDSSLIYLDGNSLGRAPLSTAERLQRLVSYEWGERLIRSWDEGWLEAGQRAGDSIGAAAIGAAPGQTLVADSTTVCLYKLAHAALDARPGRDEIVTDVHNFPTDRYVVEGIAEQRGATIRWIEADPIQGPQPHEVAAALGERTALVTLSHVGYYSAAIAEMAEINRLAHAAGALTLWDLSHSAGAVPVQLDEIAADLAVGCTYKYLNGGPGAPAYLYVAREHQETLRQPIWGWLGQRDPFAMGPRNEAADGIASFISGTPPILGIHSVEEG
;
A
#
# COMPACT_ATOMS: atom_id res chain seq x y z
N MET A 1 -0.92 38.29 27.49
CA MET A 1 -2.36 37.99 27.49
C MET A 1 -2.61 37.01 26.36
N THR A 2 -2.60 35.72 26.67
CA THR A 2 -2.90 34.65 25.71
C THR A 2 -4.41 34.66 25.48
N SER A 3 -4.83 34.90 24.23
CA SER A 3 -6.23 34.80 23.84
C SER A 3 -6.71 33.38 24.12
N LYS A 4 -7.78 33.24 24.91
CA LYS A 4 -8.48 31.95 25.03
C LYS A 4 -8.82 31.45 23.61
N PRO A 5 -8.64 30.15 23.31
CA PRO A 5 -9.17 29.59 22.08
C PRO A 5 -10.66 29.88 22.01
N SER A 6 -11.14 30.29 20.83
CA SER A 6 -12.56 30.47 20.55
C SER A 6 -13.32 29.22 21.00
N PRO A 7 -14.52 29.34 21.60
CA PRO A 7 -15.30 28.18 21.98
C PRO A 7 -15.55 27.32 20.73
N THR A 8 -15.21 26.04 20.82
CA THR A 8 -15.60 25.04 19.83
C THR A 8 -17.11 25.18 19.62
N PRO A 9 -17.60 25.38 18.38
CA PRO A 9 -19.03 25.46 18.15
C PRO A 9 -19.72 24.24 18.76
N GLU A 10 -20.82 24.44 19.49
CA GLU A 10 -21.62 23.32 20.02
C GLU A 10 -22.06 22.45 18.83
N LEU A 11 -21.51 21.24 18.75
CA LEU A 11 -21.91 20.22 17.80
C LEU A 11 -23.16 19.52 18.37
N ASP A 12 -24.34 20.04 18.05
CA ASP A 12 -25.62 19.41 18.34
C ASP A 12 -26.20 18.70 17.11
N SER A 13 -27.35 18.03 17.26
CA SER A 13 -28.00 17.29 16.17
C SER A 13 -28.44 18.20 15.02
N SER A 14 -28.75 19.46 15.29
CA SER A 14 -29.12 20.46 14.26
C SER A 14 -27.90 20.87 13.45
N ALA A 15 -26.75 21.08 14.11
CA ALA A 15 -25.48 21.35 13.47
C ALA A 15 -25.04 20.19 12.57
N ALA A 16 -25.15 18.94 13.05
CA ALA A 16 -24.85 17.75 12.26
C ALA A 16 -25.75 17.64 11.02
N ALA A 17 -27.08 17.78 11.17
CA ALA A 17 -28.01 17.71 10.04
C ALA A 17 -27.77 18.79 8.98
N ARG A 18 -27.33 19.99 9.39
CA ARG A 18 -26.92 21.05 8.45
C ARG A 18 -25.64 20.67 7.71
N MET A 19 -24.63 20.13 8.42
CA MET A 19 -23.39 19.67 7.80
C MET A 19 -23.66 18.56 6.77
N ASP A 20 -24.54 17.59 7.08
CA ASP A 20 -24.94 16.55 6.13
C ASP A 20 -25.67 17.12 4.90
N ALA A 21 -26.53 18.12 5.08
CA ALA A 21 -27.27 18.75 3.98
C ALA A 21 -26.37 19.60 3.06
N GLU A 22 -25.25 20.11 3.58
CA GLU A 22 -24.26 20.91 2.86
C GLU A 22 -23.10 20.07 2.29
N ASP A 23 -23.01 18.79 2.66
CA ASP A 23 -21.93 17.91 2.21
C ASP A 23 -22.06 17.54 0.72
N SER A 24 -21.15 18.07 -0.09
CA SER A 24 -21.03 17.74 -1.52
C SER A 24 -20.71 16.27 -1.79
N LEU A 25 -20.21 15.52 -0.80
CA LEU A 25 -19.89 14.10 -0.91
C LEU A 25 -21.04 13.18 -0.48
N ALA A 26 -22.13 13.70 0.10
CA ALA A 26 -23.28 12.91 0.54
C ALA A 26 -23.82 11.92 -0.52
N PRO A 27 -23.88 12.25 -1.84
CA PRO A 27 -24.33 11.31 -2.85
C PRO A 27 -23.48 10.03 -2.98
N PHE A 28 -22.21 10.04 -2.53
CA PHE A 28 -21.35 8.85 -2.59
C PHE A 28 -21.77 7.77 -1.60
N ALA A 29 -22.40 8.12 -0.48
CA ALA A 29 -22.90 7.15 0.50
C ALA A 29 -23.90 6.15 -0.13
N ALA A 30 -24.68 6.60 -1.12
CA ALA A 30 -25.64 5.76 -1.85
C ALA A 30 -24.99 4.70 -2.75
N ARG A 31 -23.66 4.74 -2.93
CA ARG A 31 -22.91 3.73 -3.70
C ARG A 31 -22.52 2.51 -2.88
N PHE A 32 -22.76 2.53 -1.57
CA PHE A 32 -22.34 1.48 -0.65
C PHE A 32 -23.53 0.65 -0.15
N GLN A 33 -23.26 -0.60 0.18
CA GLN A 33 -24.24 -1.48 0.80
C GLN A 33 -24.58 -0.99 2.21
N VAL A 34 -25.83 -0.56 2.40
CA VAL A 34 -26.40 -0.19 3.70
C VAL A 34 -27.67 -1.03 3.92
N THR A 35 -27.56 -2.06 4.75
CA THR A 35 -28.69 -2.97 5.06
C THR A 35 -29.43 -2.59 6.33
N ASP A 36 -28.76 -1.89 7.24
CA ASP A 36 -29.32 -1.37 8.49
C ASP A 36 -28.93 0.10 8.62
N SER A 37 -29.93 0.99 8.52
CA SER A 37 -29.72 2.44 8.62
C SER A 37 -29.43 2.92 10.04
N SER A 38 -29.59 2.06 11.06
CA SER A 38 -29.27 2.36 12.45
C SER A 38 -27.82 2.03 12.83
N LEU A 39 -27.12 1.27 11.99
CA LEU A 39 -25.72 0.89 12.24
C LEU A 39 -24.77 2.06 11.96
N ILE A 40 -24.12 2.54 13.02
CA ILE A 40 -23.01 3.49 12.94
C ILE A 40 -21.70 2.72 12.79
N TYR A 41 -21.18 2.64 11.57
CA TYR A 41 -19.97 1.86 11.26
C TYR A 41 -18.72 2.73 11.25
N LEU A 42 -17.94 2.66 12.32
CA LEU A 42 -16.71 3.45 12.53
C LEU A 42 -15.44 2.58 12.53
N ASP A 43 -15.45 1.51 11.73
CA ASP A 43 -14.34 0.56 11.61
C ASP A 43 -13.93 0.32 10.14
N GLY A 44 -14.24 1.29 9.26
CA GLY A 44 -13.87 1.28 7.85
C GLY A 44 -12.35 1.32 7.60
N ASN A 45 -11.60 1.78 8.59
CA ASN A 45 -10.14 1.72 8.64
C ASN A 45 -9.60 0.30 8.85
N SER A 46 -10.45 -0.67 9.17
CA SER A 46 -10.10 -2.08 9.33
C SER A 46 -10.70 -2.93 8.20
N LEU A 47 -11.97 -2.68 7.86
CA LEU A 47 -12.64 -3.28 6.71
C LEU A 47 -13.55 -2.24 6.03
N GLY A 48 -13.24 -1.87 4.80
CA GLY A 48 -14.04 -0.96 4.01
C GLY A 48 -15.45 -1.49 3.75
N ARG A 49 -16.41 -0.57 3.64
CA ARG A 49 -17.80 -0.94 3.34
C ARG A 49 -17.90 -1.36 1.87
N ALA A 50 -18.61 -2.45 1.59
CA ALA A 50 -18.74 -2.95 0.22
C ALA A 50 -19.48 -1.96 -0.70
N PRO A 51 -18.90 -1.57 -1.85
CA PRO A 51 -19.63 -0.92 -2.93
C PRO A 51 -20.75 -1.82 -3.47
N LEU A 52 -21.85 -1.22 -3.91
CA LEU A 52 -22.97 -1.96 -4.54
C LEU A 52 -22.53 -2.63 -5.84
N SER A 53 -21.65 -1.98 -6.62
CA SER A 53 -21.16 -2.49 -7.91
C SER A 53 -20.31 -3.75 -7.77
N THR A 54 -19.62 -3.94 -6.64
CA THR A 54 -18.79 -5.13 -6.39
C THR A 54 -19.58 -6.43 -6.52
N ALA A 55 -20.82 -6.46 -6.02
CA ALA A 55 -21.66 -7.66 -6.11
C ALA A 55 -21.99 -8.03 -7.56
N GLU A 56 -22.39 -7.03 -8.37
CA GLU A 56 -22.71 -7.21 -9.79
C GLU A 56 -21.47 -7.62 -10.59
N ARG A 57 -20.32 -6.97 -10.33
CA ARG A 57 -19.04 -7.28 -10.97
C ARG A 57 -18.60 -8.71 -10.72
N LEU A 58 -18.65 -9.17 -9.46
CA LEU A 58 -18.26 -10.52 -9.08
C LEU A 58 -19.23 -11.57 -9.61
N GLN A 59 -20.54 -11.28 -9.64
CA GLN A 59 -21.51 -12.17 -10.25
C GLN A 59 -21.19 -12.41 -11.73
N ARG A 60 -20.90 -11.34 -12.49
CA ARG A 60 -20.50 -11.44 -13.90
C ARG A 60 -19.18 -12.19 -14.09
N LEU A 61 -18.20 -11.91 -13.22
CA LEU A 61 -16.91 -12.58 -13.25
C LEU A 61 -17.06 -14.10 -13.08
N VAL A 62 -17.92 -14.54 -12.16
CA VAL A 62 -18.16 -15.97 -11.92
C VAL A 62 -19.02 -16.60 -13.01
N SER A 63 -20.15 -15.99 -13.37
CA SER A 63 -21.12 -16.61 -14.28
C SER A 63 -20.65 -16.62 -15.74
N TYR A 64 -19.99 -15.55 -16.19
CA TYR A 64 -19.64 -15.37 -17.60
C TYR A 64 -18.14 -15.57 -17.84
N GLU A 65 -17.28 -14.79 -17.21
CA GLU A 65 -15.83 -14.84 -17.48
C GLU A 65 -15.23 -16.18 -17.02
N TRP A 66 -15.51 -16.63 -15.80
CA TRP A 66 -15.07 -17.95 -15.37
C TRP A 66 -15.96 -19.05 -15.94
N GLY A 67 -17.29 -18.95 -15.79
CA GLY A 67 -18.24 -20.02 -16.14
C GLY A 67 -18.29 -20.37 -17.62
N GLU A 68 -18.31 -19.37 -18.51
CA GLU A 68 -18.47 -19.59 -19.95
C GLU A 68 -17.15 -19.41 -20.72
N ARG A 69 -16.39 -18.38 -20.37
CA ARG A 69 -15.17 -18.00 -21.11
C ARG A 69 -13.96 -18.84 -20.69
N LEU A 70 -13.96 -19.34 -19.45
CA LEU A 70 -13.00 -20.32 -18.92
C LEU A 70 -11.56 -19.80 -19.11
N ILE A 71 -10.66 -20.66 -19.59
CA ILE A 71 -9.24 -20.34 -19.77
C ILE A 71 -8.99 -19.14 -20.69
N ARG A 72 -9.92 -18.82 -21.61
CA ARG A 72 -9.75 -17.67 -22.53
C ARG A 72 -9.71 -16.33 -21.78
N SER A 73 -10.32 -16.28 -20.59
CA SER A 73 -10.36 -15.07 -19.76
C SER A 73 -8.98 -14.57 -19.32
N TRP A 74 -7.96 -15.45 -19.32
CA TRP A 74 -6.56 -15.04 -19.13
C TRP A 74 -6.13 -14.01 -20.18
N ASP A 75 -6.35 -14.33 -21.46
CA ASP A 75 -5.98 -13.47 -22.59
C ASP A 75 -7.02 -12.36 -22.86
N GLU A 76 -8.19 -12.43 -22.24
CA GLU A 76 -9.26 -11.43 -22.34
C GLU A 76 -9.22 -10.40 -21.18
N GLY A 77 -8.11 -10.34 -20.44
CA GLY A 77 -7.81 -9.23 -19.52
C GLY A 77 -7.42 -9.63 -18.10
N TRP A 78 -7.50 -10.91 -17.70
CA TRP A 78 -7.10 -11.28 -16.33
C TRP A 78 -5.60 -11.17 -16.08
N LEU A 79 -4.76 -11.37 -17.10
CA LEU A 79 -3.30 -11.25 -16.97
C LEU A 79 -2.86 -9.84 -16.59
N GLU A 80 -3.51 -8.81 -17.14
CA GLU A 80 -3.15 -7.41 -16.88
C GLU A 80 -3.96 -6.79 -15.73
N ALA A 81 -4.88 -7.55 -15.11
CA ALA A 81 -5.79 -7.02 -14.08
C ALA A 81 -5.05 -6.40 -12.88
N GLY A 82 -3.96 -7.05 -12.41
CA GLY A 82 -3.16 -6.51 -11.32
C GLY A 82 -2.50 -5.17 -11.66
N GLN A 83 -2.02 -5.01 -12.90
CA GLN A 83 -1.41 -3.77 -13.36
C GLN A 83 -2.45 -2.67 -13.57
N ARG A 84 -3.59 -2.98 -14.20
CA ARG A 84 -4.69 -2.02 -14.36
C ARG A 84 -5.22 -1.51 -13.02
N ALA A 85 -5.46 -2.42 -12.06
CA ALA A 85 -5.88 -2.04 -10.72
C ALA A 85 -4.80 -1.21 -10.00
N GLY A 86 -3.53 -1.57 -10.18
CA GLY A 86 -2.39 -0.80 -9.66
C GLY A 86 -2.35 0.62 -10.21
N ASP A 87 -2.49 0.79 -11.52
CA ASP A 87 -2.50 2.10 -12.18
C ASP A 87 -3.68 2.98 -11.70
N SER A 88 -4.85 2.38 -11.50
CA SER A 88 -6.01 3.07 -10.91
C SER A 88 -5.72 3.57 -9.49
N ILE A 89 -5.13 2.73 -8.64
CA ILE A 89 -4.72 3.13 -7.27
C ILE A 89 -3.66 4.24 -7.34
N GLY A 90 -2.68 4.10 -8.23
CA GLY A 90 -1.63 5.09 -8.48
C GLY A 90 -2.20 6.48 -8.76
N ALA A 91 -3.13 6.56 -9.72
CA ALA A 91 -3.76 7.80 -10.11
C ALA A 91 -4.74 8.36 -9.06
N ALA A 92 -5.51 7.50 -8.40
CA ALA A 92 -6.61 7.93 -7.53
C ALA A 92 -6.20 8.21 -6.08
N ALA A 93 -5.19 7.52 -5.55
CA ALA A 93 -4.95 7.47 -4.11
C ALA A 93 -3.52 7.79 -3.66
N ILE A 94 -2.51 7.53 -4.49
CA ILE A 94 -1.09 7.62 -4.04
C ILE A 94 -0.19 8.48 -4.94
N GLY A 95 -0.73 9.13 -5.98
CA GLY A 95 0.01 10.04 -6.84
C GLY A 95 1.22 9.38 -7.52
N ALA A 96 0.99 8.22 -8.12
CA ALA A 96 1.99 7.46 -8.87
C ALA A 96 1.60 7.36 -10.34
N ALA A 97 2.56 7.59 -11.24
CA ALA A 97 2.37 7.45 -12.67
C ALA A 97 2.07 5.98 -13.09
N PRO A 98 1.39 5.75 -14.23
CA PRO A 98 1.09 4.42 -14.73
C PRO A 98 2.32 3.52 -14.84
N GLY A 99 2.20 2.26 -14.43
CA GLY A 99 3.24 1.25 -14.44
C GLY A 99 4.22 1.34 -13.26
N GLN A 100 3.88 2.04 -12.18
CA GLN A 100 4.66 2.05 -10.93
C GLN A 100 4.00 1.28 -9.79
N THR A 101 2.72 0.93 -9.93
CA THR A 101 1.93 0.26 -8.90
C THR A 101 1.38 -1.05 -9.45
N LEU A 102 1.33 -2.08 -8.60
CA LEU A 102 0.82 -3.40 -8.94
C LEU A 102 -0.02 -3.94 -7.78
N VAL A 103 -1.24 -4.38 -8.07
CA VAL A 103 -2.05 -5.15 -7.13
C VAL A 103 -1.63 -6.61 -7.18
N ALA A 104 -1.12 -7.12 -6.06
CA ALA A 104 -0.62 -8.49 -5.91
C ALA A 104 -0.56 -8.91 -4.45
N ASP A 105 -0.63 -10.22 -4.21
CA ASP A 105 -0.36 -10.87 -2.91
C ASP A 105 -1.04 -10.18 -1.70
N SER A 106 -0.42 -10.26 -0.52
CA SER A 106 -0.84 -9.54 0.70
C SER A 106 0.19 -8.49 1.09
N THR A 107 -0.18 -7.51 1.93
CA THR A 107 0.73 -6.44 2.37
C THR A 107 2.03 -7.01 2.95
N THR A 108 1.93 -8.04 3.78
CA THR A 108 3.08 -8.76 4.36
C THR A 108 4.02 -9.32 3.28
N VAL A 109 3.48 -9.94 2.22
CA VAL A 109 4.28 -10.52 1.14
C VAL A 109 4.90 -9.42 0.27
N CYS A 110 4.13 -8.37 -0.05
CA CYS A 110 4.63 -7.21 -0.78
C CYS A 110 5.76 -6.52 -0.01
N LEU A 111 5.60 -6.32 1.31
CA LEU A 111 6.60 -5.71 2.17
C LEU A 111 7.87 -6.56 2.20
N TYR A 112 7.72 -7.87 2.35
CA TYR A 112 8.84 -8.81 2.29
C TYR A 112 9.61 -8.69 0.98
N LYS A 113 8.91 -8.66 -0.16
CA LYS A 113 9.51 -8.54 -1.48
C LYS A 113 10.31 -7.26 -1.64
N LEU A 114 9.72 -6.11 -1.28
CA LEU A 114 10.34 -4.81 -1.47
C LEU A 114 11.49 -4.58 -0.49
N ALA A 115 11.37 -5.02 0.77
CA ALA A 115 12.45 -4.93 1.74
C ALA A 115 13.67 -5.76 1.32
N HIS A 116 13.47 -6.98 0.82
CA HIS A 116 14.56 -7.79 0.27
C HIS A 116 15.23 -7.12 -0.93
N ALA A 117 14.43 -6.63 -1.89
CA ALA A 117 14.93 -5.97 -3.08
C ALA A 117 15.77 -4.72 -2.73
N ALA A 118 15.30 -3.92 -1.76
CA ALA A 118 16.00 -2.74 -1.30
C ALA A 118 17.38 -3.05 -0.69
N LEU A 119 17.45 -4.09 0.15
CA LEU A 119 18.70 -4.55 0.76
C LEU A 119 19.68 -5.08 -0.29
N ASP A 120 19.20 -5.85 -1.29
CA ASP A 120 20.03 -6.36 -2.39
C ASP A 120 20.64 -5.24 -3.24
N ALA A 121 19.91 -4.13 -3.40
CA ALA A 121 20.34 -2.97 -4.16
C ALA A 121 21.30 -2.03 -3.41
N ARG A 122 21.67 -2.37 -2.17
CA ARG A 122 22.58 -1.59 -1.33
C ARG A 122 23.72 -2.47 -0.80
N PRO A 123 24.58 -3.02 -1.69
CA PRO A 123 25.68 -3.87 -1.26
C PRO A 123 26.63 -3.12 -0.31
N GLY A 124 27.05 -3.80 0.76
CA GLY A 124 27.87 -3.22 1.83
C GLY A 124 27.09 -2.46 2.91
N ARG A 125 25.76 -2.36 2.76
CA ARG A 125 24.83 -1.81 3.75
C ARG A 125 23.88 -2.90 4.21
N ASP A 126 23.70 -3.03 5.51
CA ASP A 126 23.00 -4.16 6.13
C ASP A 126 22.20 -3.74 7.37
N GLU A 127 21.94 -2.44 7.53
CA GLU A 127 21.11 -1.93 8.61
C GLU A 127 19.74 -1.45 8.09
N ILE A 128 18.68 -1.88 8.77
CA ILE A 128 17.30 -1.45 8.54
C ILE A 128 16.89 -0.51 9.69
N VAL A 129 16.45 0.70 9.37
CA VAL A 129 15.85 1.63 10.33
C VAL A 129 14.34 1.47 10.29
N THR A 130 13.72 1.26 11.45
CA THR A 130 12.26 1.13 11.58
C THR A 130 11.80 1.50 12.99
N ASP A 131 10.50 1.59 13.22
CA ASP A 131 9.91 2.02 14.49
C ASP A 131 9.32 0.86 15.31
N VAL A 132 9.44 0.90 16.64
CA VAL A 132 8.90 -0.14 17.54
C VAL A 132 7.37 -0.18 17.58
N HIS A 133 6.70 0.91 17.19
CA HIS A 133 5.25 1.06 17.11
C HIS A 133 4.68 0.84 15.72
N ASN A 134 5.51 0.51 14.72
CA ASN A 134 5.02 0.01 13.44
C ASN A 134 4.08 -1.19 13.63
N PHE A 135 3.18 -1.37 12.67
CA PHE A 135 2.23 -2.47 12.70
C PHE A 135 2.97 -3.81 12.86
N PRO A 136 2.43 -4.78 13.64
CA PRO A 136 3.18 -5.98 13.99
C PRO A 136 3.75 -6.74 12.78
N THR A 137 3.00 -6.86 11.67
CA THR A 137 3.52 -7.61 10.49
C THR A 137 4.76 -6.96 9.91
N ASP A 138 4.85 -5.63 9.90
CA ASP A 138 5.99 -4.90 9.37
C ASP A 138 7.24 -5.24 10.17
N ARG A 139 7.12 -5.16 11.49
CA ARG A 139 8.19 -5.50 12.44
C ARG A 139 8.64 -6.94 12.29
N TYR A 140 7.70 -7.89 12.25
CA TYR A 140 8.03 -9.31 12.13
C TYR A 140 8.71 -9.64 10.80
N VAL A 141 8.32 -8.98 9.70
CA VAL A 141 8.96 -9.17 8.39
C VAL A 141 10.39 -8.66 8.43
N VAL A 142 10.65 -7.44 8.93
CA VAL A 142 12.03 -6.94 8.99
C VAL A 142 12.90 -7.72 9.96
N GLU A 143 12.36 -8.17 11.10
CA GLU A 143 13.05 -9.09 12.02
C GLU A 143 13.46 -10.39 11.32
N GLY A 144 12.53 -11.05 10.62
CA GLY A 144 12.82 -12.28 9.89
C GLY A 144 13.84 -12.08 8.75
N ILE A 145 13.74 -10.97 8.00
CA ILE A 145 14.71 -10.63 6.95
C ILE A 145 16.09 -10.37 7.56
N ALA A 146 16.15 -9.63 8.67
CA ALA A 146 17.40 -9.32 9.36
C ALA A 146 18.10 -10.60 9.83
N GLU A 147 17.36 -11.52 10.46
CA GLU A 147 17.86 -12.83 10.88
C GLU A 147 18.36 -13.65 9.68
N GLN A 148 17.57 -13.76 8.61
CA GLN A 148 17.93 -14.54 7.42
C GLN A 148 19.19 -14.02 6.72
N ARG A 149 19.41 -12.70 6.74
CA ARG A 149 20.48 -12.04 5.99
C ARG A 149 21.70 -11.68 6.84
N GLY A 150 21.63 -11.87 8.16
CA GLY A 150 22.64 -11.33 9.07
C GLY A 150 22.69 -9.80 9.08
N ALA A 151 21.58 -9.14 8.74
CA ALA A 151 21.42 -7.69 8.80
C ALA A 151 21.07 -7.26 10.23
N THR A 152 21.24 -5.98 10.55
CA THR A 152 20.91 -5.39 11.85
C THR A 152 19.70 -4.48 11.76
N ILE A 153 18.94 -4.37 12.84
CA ILE A 153 17.81 -3.43 12.93
C ILE A 153 18.16 -2.31 13.90
N ARG A 154 17.95 -1.08 13.45
CA ARG A 154 18.02 0.15 14.22
C ARG A 154 16.60 0.60 14.52
N TRP A 155 16.12 0.21 15.71
CA TRP A 155 14.81 0.61 16.21
C TRP A 155 14.82 2.08 16.65
N ILE A 156 13.90 2.87 16.11
CA ILE A 156 13.47 4.13 16.70
C ILE A 156 12.27 3.88 17.60
N GLU A 157 12.15 4.66 18.66
CA GLU A 157 11.03 4.63 19.60
C GLU A 157 10.34 5.99 19.54
N ALA A 158 9.55 6.19 18.48
CA ALA A 158 8.85 7.45 18.29
C ALA A 158 7.76 7.65 19.34
N ASP A 159 7.44 8.91 19.62
CA ASP A 159 6.28 9.24 20.44
C ASP A 159 4.99 8.67 19.81
N PRO A 160 4.16 7.91 20.54
CA PRO A 160 3.01 7.25 19.96
C PRO A 160 1.94 8.23 19.46
N ILE A 161 1.89 9.47 19.95
CA ILE A 161 0.92 10.49 19.52
C ILE A 161 1.43 11.23 18.28
N GLN A 162 2.71 11.58 18.25
CA GLN A 162 3.31 12.35 17.15
C GLN A 162 3.80 11.47 16.00
N GLY A 163 4.08 10.19 16.25
CA GLY A 163 4.70 9.29 15.29
C GLY A 163 6.17 9.67 15.01
N PRO A 164 6.83 8.92 14.11
CA PRO A 164 8.25 9.09 13.83
C PRO A 164 8.56 10.46 13.22
N GLN A 165 9.42 11.22 13.90
CA GLN A 165 9.83 12.55 13.47
C GLN A 165 11.11 12.46 12.63
N PRO A 166 11.30 13.37 11.64
CA PRO A 166 12.50 13.36 10.81
C PRO A 166 13.83 13.40 11.57
N HIS A 167 13.90 14.11 12.70
CA HIS A 167 15.12 14.20 13.49
C HIS A 167 15.49 12.88 14.21
N GLU A 168 14.48 12.06 14.58
CA GLU A 168 14.68 10.74 15.18
C GLU A 168 15.22 9.77 14.12
N VAL A 169 14.63 9.82 12.92
CA VAL A 169 15.14 9.06 11.76
C VAL A 169 16.57 9.50 11.45
N ALA A 170 16.85 10.80 11.34
CA ALA A 170 18.19 11.31 11.05
C ALA A 170 19.25 10.82 12.05
N ALA A 171 18.93 10.74 13.34
CA ALA A 171 19.83 10.23 14.37
C ALA A 171 20.08 8.72 14.27
N ALA A 172 19.16 7.98 13.65
CA ALA A 172 19.25 6.54 13.43
C ALA A 172 20.02 6.17 12.15
N LEU A 173 20.18 7.11 11.20
CA LEU A 173 20.87 6.87 9.93
C LEU A 173 22.40 6.81 10.10
N GLY A 174 23.03 5.96 9.28
CA GLY A 174 24.48 5.84 9.18
C GLY A 174 24.95 5.25 7.85
N GLU A 175 26.28 5.06 7.72
CA GLU A 175 26.90 4.55 6.48
C GLU A 175 26.47 3.13 6.11
N ARG A 176 25.98 2.35 7.09
CA ARG A 176 25.47 0.98 6.91
C ARG A 176 23.97 0.91 6.66
N THR A 177 23.24 2.02 6.77
CA THR A 177 21.79 2.01 6.56
C THR A 177 21.48 1.73 5.10
N ALA A 178 20.75 0.65 4.85
CA ALA A 178 20.30 0.22 3.54
C ALA A 178 18.84 0.63 3.28
N LEU A 179 18.00 0.55 4.33
CA LEU A 179 16.56 0.73 4.22
C LEU A 179 16.02 1.48 5.44
N VAL A 180 15.15 2.45 5.19
CA VAL A 180 14.24 3.03 6.19
C VAL A 180 12.83 2.53 5.87
N THR A 181 12.15 1.90 6.83
CA THR A 181 10.78 1.39 6.63
C THR A 181 9.85 1.78 7.77
N LEU A 182 8.77 2.48 7.43
CA LEU A 182 7.86 3.15 8.36
C LEU A 182 6.43 3.12 7.82
N SER A 183 5.45 3.12 8.72
CA SER A 183 4.07 3.44 8.36
C SER A 183 3.93 4.95 8.13
N HIS A 184 3.26 5.36 7.05
CA HIS A 184 2.96 6.78 6.85
C HIS A 184 1.92 7.26 7.88
N VAL A 185 0.83 6.51 8.04
CA VAL A 185 -0.18 6.76 9.09
C VAL A 185 -0.12 5.61 10.11
N GLY A 186 0.14 5.95 11.38
CA GLY A 186 0.19 4.97 12.46
C GLY A 186 -1.17 4.30 12.69
N TYR A 187 -1.21 2.96 12.68
CA TYR A 187 -2.47 2.20 12.77
C TYR A 187 -3.25 2.42 14.08
N TYR A 188 -2.53 2.72 15.17
CA TYR A 188 -3.10 2.87 16.51
C TYR A 188 -3.43 4.34 16.83
N SER A 189 -2.53 5.27 16.53
CA SER A 189 -2.64 6.67 16.94
C SER A 189 -3.09 7.62 15.84
N ALA A 190 -3.10 7.17 14.58
CA ALA A 190 -3.28 8.00 13.40
C ALA A 190 -2.24 9.13 13.24
N ALA A 191 -1.09 9.03 13.91
CA ALA A 191 0.03 9.93 13.68
C ALA A 191 0.49 9.85 12.21
N ILE A 192 0.79 11.00 11.60
CA ILE A 192 1.16 11.11 10.18
C ILE A 192 2.64 11.47 10.09
N ALA A 193 3.44 10.60 9.49
CA ALA A 193 4.88 10.80 9.31
C ALA A 193 5.17 11.79 8.17
N GLU A 194 6.20 12.62 8.34
CA GLU A 194 6.68 13.58 7.34
C GLU A 194 7.50 12.88 6.24
N MET A 195 6.81 12.19 5.32
CA MET A 195 7.44 11.32 4.31
C MET A 195 8.49 12.04 3.46
N ALA A 196 8.21 13.25 2.99
CA ALA A 196 9.10 13.98 2.10
C ALA A 196 10.47 14.28 2.74
N GLU A 197 10.47 14.72 4.00
CA GLU A 197 11.72 15.01 4.70
C GLU A 197 12.46 13.71 5.09
N ILE A 198 11.72 12.66 5.48
CA ILE A 198 12.32 11.35 5.78
C ILE A 198 12.95 10.73 4.52
N ASN A 199 12.31 10.82 3.36
CA ASN A 199 12.87 10.39 2.07
C ASN A 199 14.18 11.13 1.80
N ARG A 200 14.18 12.46 1.91
CA ARG A 200 15.37 13.30 1.70
C ARG A 200 16.54 12.88 2.62
N LEU A 201 16.27 12.62 3.90
CA LEU A 201 17.28 12.19 4.87
C LEU A 201 17.82 10.80 4.55
N ALA A 202 16.95 9.84 4.25
CA ALA A 202 17.33 8.48 3.87
C ALA A 202 18.21 8.48 2.62
N HIS A 203 17.83 9.23 1.58
CA HIS A 203 18.61 9.38 0.36
C HIS A 203 19.97 10.02 0.62
N ALA A 204 20.05 11.04 1.47
CA ALA A 204 21.31 11.66 1.85
C ALA A 204 22.26 10.68 2.57
N ALA A 205 21.72 9.70 3.30
CA ALA A 205 22.48 8.61 3.90
C ALA A 205 22.82 7.48 2.92
N GLY A 206 22.22 7.48 1.71
CA GLY A 206 22.36 6.42 0.70
C GLY A 206 21.40 5.23 0.89
N ALA A 207 20.43 5.35 1.79
CA ALA A 207 19.38 4.34 2.01
C ALA A 207 18.21 4.53 1.03
N LEU A 208 17.37 3.50 0.90
CA LEU A 208 16.05 3.58 0.27
C LEU A 208 14.96 3.72 1.34
N THR A 209 13.78 4.21 0.96
CA THR A 209 12.57 4.22 1.80
C THR A 209 11.53 3.21 1.34
N LEU A 210 10.86 2.58 2.31
CA LEU A 210 9.72 1.68 2.10
C LEU A 210 8.58 2.11 3.03
N TRP A 211 7.49 2.60 2.45
CA TRP A 211 6.34 3.09 3.21
C TRP A 211 5.21 2.07 3.26
N ASP A 212 4.66 1.81 4.45
CA ASP A 212 3.34 1.18 4.58
C ASP A 212 2.26 2.28 4.55
N LEU A 213 1.39 2.20 3.54
CA LEU A 213 0.31 3.13 3.23
C LEU A 213 -1.07 2.53 3.49
N SER A 214 -1.16 1.43 4.25
CA SER A 214 -2.40 0.71 4.54
C SER A 214 -3.44 1.57 5.27
N HIS A 215 -3.01 2.56 6.06
CA HIS A 215 -3.88 3.56 6.69
C HIS A 215 -3.85 4.94 6.00
N SER A 216 -3.28 5.02 4.80
CA SER A 216 -3.07 6.28 4.09
C SER A 216 -3.83 6.36 2.77
N ALA A 217 -3.68 5.35 1.91
CA ALA A 217 -4.32 5.36 0.59
C ALA A 217 -5.84 5.39 0.72
N GLY A 218 -6.47 6.38 0.09
CA GLY A 218 -7.91 6.64 0.19
C GLY A 218 -8.36 7.37 1.47
N ALA A 219 -7.45 7.68 2.40
CA ALA A 219 -7.76 8.35 3.67
C ALA A 219 -7.13 9.75 3.80
N VAL A 220 -5.87 9.89 3.39
CA VAL A 220 -5.13 11.17 3.41
C VAL A 220 -4.44 11.39 2.07
N PRO A 221 -4.15 12.65 1.68
CA PRO A 221 -3.40 12.93 0.47
C PRO A 221 -2.01 12.26 0.49
N VAL A 222 -1.67 11.56 -0.58
CA VAL A 222 -0.35 10.95 -0.82
C VAL A 222 0.07 11.24 -2.26
N GLN A 223 1.31 11.70 -2.46
CA GLN A 223 1.88 12.02 -3.77
C GLN A 223 3.29 11.42 -3.90
N LEU A 224 3.39 10.10 -4.11
CA LEU A 224 4.65 9.36 -4.02
C LEU A 224 5.71 9.85 -5.02
N ASP A 225 5.32 10.16 -6.26
CA ASP A 225 6.25 10.66 -7.27
C ASP A 225 6.77 12.07 -6.89
N GLU A 226 5.91 12.94 -6.35
CA GLU A 226 6.27 14.32 -5.99
C GLU A 226 7.26 14.38 -4.81
N ILE A 227 7.20 13.39 -3.91
CA ILE A 227 8.06 13.33 -2.72
C ILE A 227 9.25 12.38 -2.88
N ALA A 228 9.50 11.90 -4.11
CA ALA A 228 10.57 10.95 -4.43
C ALA A 228 10.58 9.72 -3.51
N ALA A 229 9.41 9.12 -3.27
CA ALA A 229 9.34 7.86 -2.53
C ALA A 229 9.93 6.72 -3.37
N ASP A 230 10.75 5.85 -2.78
CA ASP A 230 11.38 4.74 -3.51
C ASP A 230 10.44 3.56 -3.67
N LEU A 231 9.84 3.13 -2.55
CA LEU A 231 9.04 1.93 -2.43
C LEU A 231 7.85 2.17 -1.49
N ALA A 232 6.73 1.52 -1.77
CA ALA A 232 5.59 1.51 -0.85
C ALA A 232 4.77 0.24 -0.99
N VAL A 233 4.01 -0.08 0.05
CA VAL A 233 2.99 -1.13 0.06
C VAL A 233 1.72 -0.58 0.70
N GLY A 234 0.59 -1.22 0.43
CA GLY A 234 -0.63 -0.95 1.18
C GLY A 234 -1.69 -2.01 0.93
N CYS A 235 -2.59 -2.17 1.89
CA CYS A 235 -3.75 -3.02 1.69
C CYS A 235 -4.86 -2.29 0.92
N THR A 236 -5.74 -3.07 0.29
CA THR A 236 -6.90 -2.54 -0.46
C THR A 236 -8.23 -2.76 0.26
N TYR A 237 -8.24 -3.56 1.34
CA TYR A 237 -9.48 -3.93 2.04
C TYR A 237 -9.94 -2.91 3.10
N LYS A 238 -9.16 -1.85 3.38
CA LYS A 238 -9.49 -0.78 4.33
C LYS A 238 -10.23 0.35 3.61
N TYR A 239 -9.66 1.56 3.58
CA TYR A 239 -10.26 2.75 2.97
C TYR A 239 -10.50 2.64 1.46
N LEU A 240 -9.80 1.73 0.78
CA LEU A 240 -10.00 1.43 -0.64
C LEU A 240 -11.13 0.43 -0.89
N ASN A 241 -11.83 -0.05 0.14
CA ASN A 241 -13.07 -0.84 0.02
C ASN A 241 -13.03 -2.09 -0.87
N GLY A 242 -11.84 -2.66 -1.14
CA GLY A 242 -11.66 -3.80 -2.05
C GLY A 242 -12.23 -5.14 -1.55
N GLY A 243 -12.77 -5.19 -0.33
CA GLY A 243 -13.40 -6.37 0.27
C GLY A 243 -12.47 -7.21 1.15
N PRO A 244 -13.01 -8.20 1.89
CA PRO A 244 -12.30 -8.89 2.96
C PRO A 244 -11.12 -9.71 2.41
N GLY A 245 -9.90 -9.37 2.84
CA GLY A 245 -8.68 -10.07 2.40
C GLY A 245 -8.33 -9.85 0.93
N ALA A 246 -8.86 -8.78 0.31
CA ALA A 246 -8.50 -8.38 -1.04
C ALA A 246 -6.97 -8.19 -1.19
N PRO A 247 -6.41 -8.49 -2.37
CA PRO A 247 -4.98 -8.42 -2.60
C PRO A 247 -4.45 -7.01 -2.35
N ALA A 248 -3.25 -6.93 -1.78
CA ALA A 248 -2.57 -5.67 -1.52
C ALA A 248 -2.06 -5.03 -2.81
N TYR A 249 -1.42 -3.88 -2.69
CA TYR A 249 -0.60 -3.30 -3.74
C TYR A 249 0.83 -3.07 -3.26
N LEU A 250 1.73 -3.05 -4.23
CA LEU A 250 3.10 -2.55 -4.09
C LEU A 250 3.33 -1.43 -5.09
N TYR A 251 4.21 -0.49 -4.72
CA TYR A 251 4.71 0.58 -5.56
C TYR A 251 6.23 0.48 -5.62
N VAL A 252 6.77 0.66 -6.82
CA VAL A 252 8.21 0.75 -7.08
C VAL A 252 8.44 1.93 -8.01
N ALA A 253 9.18 2.94 -7.52
CA ALA A 253 9.52 4.11 -8.32
C ALA A 253 10.18 3.69 -9.64
N ARG A 254 9.87 4.42 -10.72
CA ARG A 254 10.31 4.06 -12.08
C ARG A 254 11.81 3.76 -12.17
N GLU A 255 12.61 4.62 -11.55
CA GLU A 255 14.08 4.55 -11.55
C GLU A 255 14.65 3.29 -10.88
N HIS A 256 13.88 2.67 -9.99
CA HIS A 256 14.28 1.47 -9.27
C HIS A 256 13.89 0.18 -10.00
N GLN A 257 12.96 0.21 -10.96
CA GLN A 257 12.42 -1.01 -11.57
C GLN A 257 13.44 -1.77 -12.44
N GLU A 258 14.41 -1.07 -13.03
CA GLU A 258 15.44 -1.74 -13.83
C GLU A 258 16.44 -2.51 -12.96
N THR A 259 16.68 -2.05 -11.73
CA THR A 259 17.74 -2.54 -10.85
C THR A 259 17.24 -3.45 -9.73
N LEU A 260 16.08 -3.15 -9.15
CA LEU A 260 15.50 -3.93 -8.08
C LEU A 260 14.95 -5.26 -8.58
N ARG A 261 15.17 -6.31 -7.80
CA ARG A 261 14.64 -7.65 -8.04
C ARG A 261 14.08 -8.20 -6.74
N GLN A 262 12.83 -8.66 -6.81
CA GLN A 262 12.17 -9.30 -5.69
C GLN A 262 12.63 -10.77 -5.50
N PRO A 263 12.60 -11.31 -4.27
CA PRO A 263 13.19 -12.61 -3.95
C PRO A 263 12.30 -13.82 -4.30
N ILE A 264 11.01 -13.62 -4.60
CA ILE A 264 10.05 -14.70 -4.90
C ILE A 264 9.89 -14.83 -6.42
N TRP A 265 10.82 -15.56 -7.03
CA TRP A 265 10.89 -15.79 -8.48
C TRP A 265 9.75 -16.68 -8.97
N GLY A 266 8.61 -16.05 -9.23
CA GLY A 266 7.41 -16.72 -9.73
C GLY A 266 7.29 -16.67 -11.25
N TRP A 267 6.40 -17.51 -11.79
CA TRP A 267 6.29 -17.73 -13.23
C TRP A 267 5.68 -16.55 -13.98
N LEU A 268 4.81 -15.74 -13.36
CA LEU A 268 4.20 -14.58 -14.02
C LEU A 268 5.11 -13.34 -14.06
N GLY A 269 6.12 -13.26 -13.19
CA GLY A 269 7.10 -12.18 -13.19
C GLY A 269 8.16 -12.29 -14.28
N GLN A 270 7.95 -13.20 -15.25
CA GLN A 270 8.87 -13.52 -16.33
C GLN A 270 8.50 -12.72 -17.59
N ARG A 271 9.49 -12.40 -18.44
CA ARG A 271 9.27 -11.73 -19.73
C ARG A 271 8.34 -12.51 -20.66
N ASP A 272 8.49 -13.83 -20.68
CA ASP A 272 7.60 -14.75 -21.39
C ASP A 272 7.15 -15.87 -20.44
N PRO A 273 6.06 -15.67 -19.67
CA PRO A 273 5.61 -16.62 -18.68
C PRO A 273 5.09 -17.92 -19.30
N PHE A 274 4.67 -17.91 -20.57
CA PHE A 274 4.10 -19.07 -21.25
C PHE A 274 5.13 -19.89 -22.04
N ALA A 275 6.31 -19.33 -22.34
CA ALA A 275 7.43 -20.10 -22.85
C ALA A 275 7.90 -21.19 -21.88
N MET A 276 7.64 -21.04 -20.57
CA MET A 276 8.02 -22.01 -19.53
C MET A 276 9.50 -22.44 -19.63
N GLY A 277 10.36 -21.47 -19.93
CA GLY A 277 11.78 -21.69 -20.16
C GLY A 277 12.54 -22.16 -18.90
N PRO A 278 13.74 -22.73 -19.07
CA PRO A 278 14.51 -23.30 -17.96
C PRO A 278 15.17 -22.25 -17.05
N ARG A 279 15.08 -20.95 -17.38
CA ARG A 279 15.71 -19.85 -16.65
C ARG A 279 14.69 -18.79 -16.27
N ASN A 280 14.95 -18.11 -15.16
CA ASN A 280 14.22 -16.91 -14.80
C ASN A 280 14.79 -15.71 -15.56
N GLU A 281 14.00 -15.16 -16.46
CA GLU A 281 14.22 -13.92 -17.19
C GLU A 281 13.10 -12.96 -16.79
N ALA A 282 13.36 -12.12 -15.79
CA ALA A 282 12.37 -11.17 -15.26
C ALA A 282 11.76 -10.32 -16.38
N ALA A 283 10.45 -10.06 -16.26
CA ALA A 283 9.73 -9.11 -17.08
C ALA A 283 10.32 -7.69 -16.91
N ASP A 284 10.00 -6.80 -17.84
CA ASP A 284 10.45 -5.42 -17.73
C ASP A 284 9.51 -4.62 -16.80
N GLY A 285 10.07 -3.66 -16.06
CA GLY A 285 9.30 -2.76 -15.20
C GLY A 285 8.59 -3.45 -14.02
N ILE A 286 7.45 -2.88 -13.62
CA ILE A 286 6.67 -3.33 -12.46
C ILE A 286 6.15 -4.78 -12.59
N ALA A 287 6.01 -5.27 -13.82
CA ALA A 287 5.56 -6.65 -14.06
C ALA A 287 6.52 -7.69 -13.47
N SER A 288 7.80 -7.36 -13.27
CA SER A 288 8.75 -8.27 -12.59
C SER A 288 8.45 -8.51 -11.10
N PHE A 289 7.56 -7.70 -10.51
CA PHE A 289 7.19 -7.78 -9.08
C PHE A 289 6.01 -8.71 -8.78
N ILE A 290 5.31 -9.19 -9.82
CA ILE A 290 4.35 -10.28 -9.66
C ILE A 290 5.09 -11.60 -9.45
N SER A 291 4.52 -12.50 -8.65
CA SER A 291 5.09 -13.84 -8.43
C SER A 291 4.22 -14.91 -9.07
N GLY A 292 3.12 -15.25 -8.40
CA GLY A 292 2.23 -16.33 -8.81
C GLY A 292 1.01 -15.82 -9.57
N THR A 293 0.17 -16.77 -9.94
CA THR A 293 -1.16 -16.52 -10.49
C THR A 293 -1.98 -15.65 -9.53
N PRO A 294 -2.46 -14.47 -9.96
CA PRO A 294 -3.12 -13.54 -9.07
C PRO A 294 -4.53 -14.01 -8.66
N PRO A 295 -5.02 -13.59 -7.48
CA PRO A 295 -6.39 -13.86 -7.05
C PRO A 295 -7.40 -12.97 -7.80
N ILE A 296 -7.76 -13.38 -9.02
CA ILE A 296 -8.60 -12.59 -9.95
C ILE A 296 -9.91 -12.08 -9.34
N LEU A 297 -10.61 -12.89 -8.54
CA LEU A 297 -11.82 -12.44 -7.84
C LEU A 297 -11.53 -11.25 -6.92
N GLY A 298 -10.42 -11.29 -6.20
CA GLY A 298 -10.00 -10.21 -5.30
C GLY A 298 -9.60 -8.96 -6.07
N ILE A 299 -8.84 -9.10 -7.17
CA ILE A 299 -8.41 -7.94 -7.97
C ILE A 299 -9.60 -7.19 -8.56
N HIS A 300 -10.60 -7.89 -9.09
CA HIS A 300 -11.78 -7.22 -9.61
C HIS A 300 -12.63 -6.57 -8.51
N SER A 301 -12.59 -7.06 -7.27
CA SER A 301 -13.19 -6.33 -6.13
C SER A 301 -12.42 -5.04 -5.82
N VAL A 302 -11.09 -5.04 -5.96
CA VAL A 302 -10.26 -3.84 -5.80
C VAL A 302 -10.56 -2.79 -6.86
N GLU A 303 -10.80 -3.18 -8.11
CA GLU A 303 -11.17 -2.23 -9.17
C GLU A 303 -12.50 -1.51 -8.92
N GLU A 304 -13.41 -2.11 -8.13
CA GLU A 304 -14.71 -1.53 -7.79
C GLU A 304 -14.69 -0.69 -6.51
N GLY A 305 -13.69 -0.91 -5.65
CA GLY A 305 -13.52 -0.26 -4.35
C GLY A 305 -13.07 1.19 -4.43
#